data_AF-A0A5C8AJK0-F1
#
_entry.id   AF-A0A5C8AJK0-F1
#
_cell.length_a   1.000
_cell.length_b   1.000
_cell.length_c   1.000
_cell.angle_alpha   90.00
_cell.angle_beta   90.00
_cell.angle_gamma   90.00
#
_symmetry.space_group_name_H-M   'P 1'
#
loop_
_entity.id
_entity.type
_entity.pdbx_description
1 polymer ?
#
loop_
_entity_poly.entity_id
_entity_poly.type
_entity_poly.pdbx_seq_one_letter_code
_entity_poly.pdbx_strand_id
1 'polypeptide(L)' 'MKLTHIHVVSLDVPFPPDYGGVIDIYYRLKALKNLGVYVILHCFEYGRGTAHEFGEVADEVYYYPRKKSLWTNFK' A
#
# COMPACT_ATOMS: atom_id res chain seq x y z
N MET A 1 -14.82 -16.51 14.55
CA MET A 1 -13.64 -15.65 14.77
C MET A 1 -13.88 -14.32 14.08
N LYS A 2 -13.61 -13.19 14.74
CA LYS A 2 -13.69 -11.86 14.14
C LYS A 2 -12.46 -11.72 13.22
N LEU A 3 -12.66 -11.61 11.91
CA LEU A 3 -11.58 -11.35 10.96
C LEU A 3 -10.96 -9.99 11.34
N THR A 4 -9.73 -10.01 11.84
CA THR A 4 -8.93 -8.80 12.08
C THR A 4 -8.47 -8.30 10.72
N HIS A 5 -9.12 -7.24 10.24
CA HIS A 5 -8.72 -6.52 9.05
C HIS A 5 -7.69 -5.47 9.45
N ILE A 6 -6.56 -5.42 8.74
CA ILE A 6 -5.54 -4.39 8.95
C ILE A 6 -5.50 -3.50 7.72
N HIS A 7 -5.65 -2.20 7.95
CA HIS A 7 -5.42 -1.17 6.96
C HIS A 7 -3.98 -0.68 7.06
N VAL A 8 -3.24 -0.73 5.96
CA VAL A 8 -1.87 -0.22 5.87
C VAL A 8 -1.87 0.96 4.91
N VAL A 9 -1.32 2.10 5.37
CA VAL A 9 -1.19 3.30 4.56
C VAL A 9 0.26 3.47 4.14
N SER A 10 0.49 3.53 2.84
CA SER A 10 1.79 3.74 2.20
C SER A 10 1.80 5.06 1.44
N LEU A 11 2.82 5.89 1.67
CA LEU A 11 2.98 7.21 1.03
C LEU A 11 3.50 7.13 -0.42
N ASP A 12 3.71 5.90 -0.90
CA ASP A 12 4.09 5.54 -2.26
C ASP A 12 3.56 4.13 -2.57
N VAL A 13 3.66 3.66 -3.81
CA VAL A 13 3.28 2.29 -4.16
C VAL A 13 4.42 1.34 -3.77
N PRO A 14 4.21 0.35 -2.88
CA PRO A 14 5.29 -0.47 -2.35
C PRO A 14 5.77 -1.56 -3.31
N PHE A 15 5.62 -1.35 -4.61
CA PHE A 15 6.09 -2.26 -5.66
C PHE A 15 6.75 -1.47 -6.81
N PRO A 16 7.82 -2.02 -7.43
CA PRO A 16 8.66 -3.09 -6.89
C PRO A 16 9.27 -2.71 -5.52
N PRO A 17 9.60 -3.67 -4.65
CA PRO A 17 10.27 -3.37 -3.38
C PRO A 17 11.78 -3.17 -3.61
N ASP A 18 12.17 -2.05 -4.22
CA ASP A 18 13.53 -1.81 -4.72
C ASP A 18 14.27 -0.62 -4.08
N TYR A 19 13.66 0.11 -3.14
CA TYR A 19 14.34 1.18 -2.39
C TYR A 19 13.74 1.45 -1.01
N GLY A 20 14.56 2.03 -0.13
CA GLY A 20 14.13 2.75 1.08
C GLY A 20 13.02 2.07 1.89
N GLY A 21 12.03 2.88 2.31
CA GLY A 21 10.95 2.41 3.17
C GLY A 21 9.90 1.53 2.47
N VAL A 22 9.82 1.53 1.14
CA VAL A 22 8.83 0.70 0.44
C VAL A 22 9.14 -0.79 0.55
N ILE A 23 10.43 -1.15 0.68
CA ILE A 23 10.87 -2.53 0.93
C ILE A 23 10.24 -3.05 2.23
N ASP A 24 10.36 -2.29 3.31
CA ASP A 24 9.85 -2.67 4.64
C ASP A 24 8.32 -2.79 4.65
N ILE A 25 7.62 -1.85 4.00
CA ILE A 25 6.16 -1.92 3.82
C ILE A 25 5.77 -3.21 3.09
N TYR A 26 6.41 -3.51 1.96
CA TYR A 26 6.11 -4.68 1.15
C TYR A 26 6.24 -5.99 1.94
N TYR A 27 7.38 -6.19 2.60
CA TYR A 27 7.63 -7.43 3.33
C TYR A 27 6.80 -7.56 4.62
N ARG A 28 6.40 -6.44 5.25
CA ARG A 28 5.43 -6.48 6.35
C ARG A 28 4.04 -6.90 5.88
N LEU A 29 3.57 -6.36 4.77
CA LEU A 29 2.30 -6.75 4.15
C LEU A 29 2.30 -8.25 3.81
N LYS A 30 3.39 -8.73 3.19
CA LYS A 30 3.60 -10.16 2.90
C LYS A 30 3.55 -11.02 4.16
N ALA A 31 4.23 -10.60 5.23
CA ALA A 31 4.20 -11.30 6.50
C ALA A 31 2.80 -11.35 7.12
N LEU A 32 2.03 -10.26 7.05
CA LEU A 32 0.64 -10.22 7.52
C LEU A 32 -0.26 -11.17 6.72
N LYS A 33 -0.16 -11.16 5.40
CA LYS A 33 -0.86 -12.12 4.53
C LYS A 33 -0.52 -13.57 4.85
N ASN A 34 0.76 -13.88 5.08
CA ASN A 34 1.20 -15.22 5.46
C ASN A 34 0.65 -15.68 6.82
N LEU A 35 0.31 -14.75 7.72
CA LEU A 35 -0.35 -15.03 8.99
C LEU A 35 -1.88 -15.16 8.86
N GLY A 36 -2.44 -15.04 7.65
CA GLY A 36 -3.88 -15.12 7.39
C GLY A 36 -4.65 -13.85 7.75
N VAL A 37 -3.96 -12.71 7.92
CA VAL A 37 -4.60 -11.41 8.13
C VAL A 37 -5.18 -10.92 6.81
N TYR A 38 -6.40 -10.37 6.86
CA TYR A 38 -6.96 -9.66 5.72
C TYR A 38 -6.39 -8.24 5.66
N VAL A 39 -5.71 -7.94 4.56
CA VAL A 39 -4.92 -6.71 4.43
C VAL A 39 -5.52 -5.80 3.38
N ILE A 40 -5.84 -4.57 3.78
CA ILE A 40 -6.28 -3.49 2.90
C ILE A 40 -5.14 -2.48 2.78
N LEU A 41 -4.58 -2.34 1.59
CA LEU A 41 -3.47 -1.44 1.31
C LEU A 41 -3.98 -0.13 0.69
N HIS A 42 -3.58 1.00 1.27
CA HIS A 42 -3.83 2.33 0.75
C HIS A 42 -2.51 2.94 0.26
N CYS A 43 -2.40 3.25 -1.03
CA CYS A 43 -1.20 3.79 -1.65
C CYS A 43 -1.42 5.22 -2.16
N PHE A 44 -0.60 6.16 -1.72
CA PHE A 44 -0.52 7.49 -2.32
C PHE A 44 0.45 7.48 -3.49
N GLU A 45 -0.07 7.26 -4.69
CA GLU A 45 0.72 7.04 -5.89
C GLU A 45 1.49 8.30 -6.34
N TYR A 46 2.79 8.10 -6.56
CA TYR A 46 3.82 9.10 -6.88
C TYR A 46 4.75 8.68 -8.04
N GLY A 47 4.20 8.08 -9.10
CA GLY A 47 4.91 7.77 -10.35
C GLY A 47 5.38 6.33 -10.52
N ARG A 48 4.95 5.42 -9.65
CA ARG A 48 5.29 3.98 -9.68
C ARG A 48 4.21 3.11 -10.32
N GLY A 49 3.07 3.70 -10.69
CA GLY A 49 1.95 3.02 -11.35
C GLY A 49 1.10 2.17 -10.39
N THR A 50 0.00 1.64 -10.92
CA THR A 50 -1.03 0.92 -10.14
C THR A 50 -1.29 -0.51 -10.62
N ALA A 51 -0.69 -0.91 -11.74
CA ALA A 51 -0.92 -2.19 -12.39
C ALA A 51 0.11 -3.23 -11.93
N HIS A 52 0.14 -3.51 -10.63
CA HIS A 52 0.98 -4.58 -10.08
C HIS A 52 0.12 -5.67 -9.43
N GLU A 53 0.60 -6.91 -9.45
CA GLU A 53 -0.07 -8.01 -8.78
C GLU A 53 0.23 -7.97 -7.28
N PHE A 54 -0.71 -7.43 -6.50
CA PHE A 54 -0.60 -7.30 -5.04
C PHE A 54 -1.21 -8.47 -4.27
N GLY A 55 -1.72 -9.51 -4.94
CA GLY A 55 -2.41 -10.62 -4.27
C GLY A 55 -1.56 -11.35 -3.22
N GLU A 56 -0.22 -11.32 -3.34
CA GLU A 56 0.68 -11.89 -2.34
C GLU A 56 0.90 -11.01 -1.10
N VAL A 57 0.50 -9.74 -1.12
CA VAL A 57 0.71 -8.79 -0.02
C VAL A 57 -0.56 -8.07 0.46
N ALA A 58 -1.63 -8.03 -0.31
CA ALA A 58 -2.89 -7.40 0.07
C ALA A 58 -4.10 -8.10 -0.56
N ASP A 59 -5.24 -8.05 0.12
CA ASP A 59 -6.54 -8.50 -0.36
C ASP A 59 -7.24 -7.42 -1.20
N GLU A 60 -7.08 -6.16 -0.79
CA GLU A 60 -7.59 -4.98 -1.50
C GLU A 60 -6.51 -3.92 -1.58
N VAL A 61 -6.48 -3.18 -2.69
CA VAL A 61 -5.56 -2.05 -2.89
C VAL A 61 -6.32 -0.82 -3.39
N TYR A 62 -6.16 0.28 -2.68
CA TYR A 62 -6.73 1.58 -3.03
C TYR A 62 -5.62 2.56 -3.36
N TYR A 63 -5.75 3.23 -4.50
CA TYR A 63 -4.77 4.22 -4.96
C TYR A 63 -5.34 5.63 -4.84
N TYR A 64 -4.50 6.53 -4.34
CA TYR A 64 -4.81 7.94 -4.17
C TYR A 64 -3.76 8.76 -4.92
N PRO A 65 -4.14 9.73 -5.76
CA PRO A 65 -3.16 10.59 -6.40
C PRO A 65 -2.47 11.46 -5.36
N ARG A 66 -1.13 11.49 -5.36
CA ARG A 66 -0.38 12.35 -4.44
C ARG A 66 -0.36 13.80 -4.90
N LYS A 67 -1.08 14.65 -4.18
CA LYS A 67 -1.08 16.11 -4.36
C LYS A 67 0.25 16.70 -3.90
N LYS A 68 1.04 17.25 -4.83
CA LYS A 68 2.38 17.81 -4.55
C LYS A 68 2.39 19.27 -4.07
N SER A 69 1.27 19.97 -4.25
CA SER A 69 1.16 21.41 -3.93
C SER A 69 0.20 21.63 -2.76
N LEU A 70 0.56 22.51 -1.83
CA LEU A 70 -0.33 22.93 -0.74
C LEU A 70 -1.67 23.44 -1.29
N TRP A 71 -1.63 24.19 -2.40
CA TRP A 71 -2.83 24.73 -3.07
C TRP A 71 -3.77 23.64 -3.58
N THR A 72 -3.23 22.50 -4.04
CA THR A 72 -4.07 21.39 -4.52
C THR A 72 -4.77 20.64 -3.38
N ASN A 73 -4.31 20.78 -2.14
CA ASN A 73 -4.91 20.11 -0.97
C ASN A 73 -6.11 20.87 -0.38
N PHE A 74 -6.22 22.18 -0.59
CA PHE A 74 -7.30 23.04 -0.06
C PHE A 74 -8.39 23.41 -1.07
N LYS A 75 -8.31 22.90 -2.30
CA LYS A 75 -9.38 22.88 -3.29
C LYS A 75 -10.06 21.52 -3.28
#